data_AF-A0A1G9FP26-F1
#
_entry.id   AF-A0A1G9FP26-F1
#
_cell.length_a   1.000
_cell.length_b   1.000
_cell.length_c   1.000
_cell.angle_alpha   90.00
_cell.angle_beta   90.00
_cell.angle_gamma   90.00
#
_symmetry.space_group_name_H-M   'P 1'
#
loop_
_entity.id
_entity.type
_entity.pdbx_description
1 polymer ?
#
loop_
_entity_poly.entity_id
_entity_poly.type
_entity_poly.pdbx_seq_one_letter_code
_entity_poly.pdbx_strand_id
1 'polypeptide(L)'
;MPEMNTTAQAVTEQMMSLFEDWQKAGLGAWAWANPLWYQMVVEMNSEIARFISDRLKQDFDFQAQLLQCRDPAALRELQCRFMKEAFEQYSAETGKLFKMNNAALDAVTGRGKDS
;
A
#
# COMPACT_ATOMS: atom_id res chain seq x y z
N MET A 1 -3.07 5.06 -54.32
CA MET A 1 -3.49 4.99 -52.90
C MET A 1 -2.45 4.19 -52.10
N PRO A 2 -1.25 4.74 -51.81
CA PRO A 2 -0.19 4.02 -51.10
C PRO A 2 -0.21 4.23 -49.58
N GLU A 3 -0.73 5.38 -49.12
CA GLU A 3 -0.62 5.79 -47.71
C GLU A 3 -1.45 4.91 -46.75
N MET A 4 -2.61 4.42 -47.17
CA MET A 4 -3.46 3.53 -46.35
C MET A 4 -2.76 2.23 -45.96
N ASN A 5 -1.85 1.72 -46.79
CA ASN A 5 -1.17 0.45 -46.54
C ASN A 5 -0.04 0.59 -45.52
N THR A 6 0.67 1.73 -45.55
CA THR A 6 1.76 2.04 -44.62
C THR A 6 1.24 2.34 -43.21
N THR A 7 0.10 3.03 -43.10
CA THR A 7 -0.53 3.28 -41.78
C THR A 7 -1.07 1.99 -41.17
N ALA A 8 -1.69 1.11 -41.96
CA ALA A 8 -2.17 -0.18 -41.48
C ALA A 8 -1.02 -1.09 -41.01
N GLN A 9 0.11 -1.09 -41.73
CA GLN A 9 1.31 -1.83 -41.33
C GLN A 9 1.91 -1.29 -40.04
N ALA A 10 2.04 0.04 -39.91
CA ALA A 10 2.57 0.68 -38.71
C ALA A 10 1.72 0.40 -37.46
N VAL A 11 0.39 0.47 -37.58
CA VAL A 11 -0.53 0.12 -36.48
C VAL A 11 -0.39 -1.36 -36.08
N THR A 12 -0.19 -2.24 -37.06
CA THR A 12 -0.01 -3.68 -36.80
C THR A 12 1.30 -3.95 -36.05
N GLU A 13 2.41 -3.31 -36.46
CA GLU A 13 3.69 -3.39 -35.74
C GLU A 13 3.58 -2.85 -34.32
N GLN A 14 2.87 -1.75 -34.13
CA GLN A 14 2.63 -1.16 -32.80
C GLN A 14 1.82 -2.10 -31.90
N MET A 15 0.79 -2.77 -32.44
CA MET A 15 0.01 -3.76 -31.69
C MET A 15 0.85 -4.99 -31.33
N MET A 16 1.73 -5.45 -32.23
CA MET A 16 2.62 -6.59 -31.96
C MET A 16 3.66 -6.26 -30.90
N SER A 17 4.27 -5.06 -30.92
CA SER A 17 5.23 -4.65 -29.90
C SER A 17 4.58 -4.52 -28.52
N LEU A 18 3.38 -3.92 -28.47
CA LEU A 18 2.58 -3.84 -27.24
C LEU A 18 2.29 -5.21 -26.66
N PHE A 19 1.97 -6.19 -27.50
CA PHE A 19 1.70 -7.57 -27.08
C PHE A 19 2.95 -8.26 -26.53
N GLU A 20 4.11 -8.06 -27.17
CA GLU A 20 5.39 -8.60 -26.73
C GLU A 20 5.83 -7.98 -25.38
N ASP A 21 5.65 -6.68 -25.22
CA ASP A 21 5.91 -5.97 -23.95
C ASP A 21 4.98 -6.47 -22.84
N TRP A 22 3.71 -6.74 -23.16
CA TRP A 22 2.76 -7.30 -22.19
C TRP A 22 3.11 -8.73 -21.79
N GLN A 23 3.56 -9.54 -22.75
CA GLN A 23 4.02 -10.90 -22.51
C GLN A 23 5.30 -10.92 -21.65
N LYS A 24 6.21 -9.97 -21.86
CA LYS A 24 7.43 -9.78 -21.04
C LYS A 24 7.13 -9.28 -19.63
N ALA A 25 6.17 -8.36 -19.49
CA ALA A 25 5.79 -7.78 -18.20
C ALA A 25 4.94 -8.74 -17.32
N GLY A 26 4.39 -9.80 -17.90
CA GLY A 26 3.75 -10.90 -17.16
C GLY A 26 2.55 -10.47 -16.32
N LEU A 27 2.30 -11.14 -15.19
CA LEU A 27 1.19 -10.82 -14.28
C LEU A 27 1.21 -9.38 -13.77
N GLY A 28 2.38 -8.74 -13.70
CA GLY A 28 2.51 -7.33 -13.34
C GLY A 28 1.81 -6.41 -14.33
N ALA A 29 1.85 -6.76 -15.61
CA ALA A 29 1.22 -6.04 -16.71
C ALA A 29 -0.31 -6.18 -16.76
N TRP A 30 -0.86 -7.19 -16.09
CA TRP A 30 -2.31 -7.37 -15.94
C TRP A 30 -2.81 -6.74 -14.63
N ALA A 31 -1.98 -6.77 -13.59
CA ALA A 31 -2.28 -6.23 -12.28
C ALA A 31 -2.44 -4.70 -12.26
N TRP A 32 -1.46 -3.96 -12.78
CA TRP A 32 -1.53 -2.48 -12.89
C TRP A 32 -2.64 -1.97 -13.81
N ALA A 33 -3.13 -2.80 -14.76
CA ALA A 33 -4.21 -2.46 -15.67
C ALA A 33 -5.60 -2.73 -15.08
N ASN A 34 -5.67 -3.39 -13.90
CA ASN A 34 -6.91 -3.75 -13.24
C ASN A 34 -7.40 -2.60 -12.34
N PRO A 35 -8.61 -2.05 -12.56
CA PRO A 35 -9.18 -1.00 -11.70
C PRO A 35 -9.26 -1.39 -10.21
N LEU A 36 -9.39 -2.69 -9.90
CA LEU A 36 -9.37 -3.19 -8.51
C LEU A 36 -8.02 -2.95 -7.84
N TRP A 37 -6.90 -3.06 -8.56
CA TRP A 37 -5.58 -2.76 -8.01
C TRP A 37 -5.49 -1.29 -7.55
N TYR A 38 -5.98 -0.36 -8.37
CA TYR A 38 -6.01 1.06 -8.02
C TYR A 38 -6.85 1.33 -6.77
N GLN A 39 -8.03 0.73 -6.65
CA GLN A 39 -8.88 0.87 -5.46
C GLN A 39 -8.16 0.36 -4.20
N MET A 40 -7.53 -0.82 -4.28
CA MET A 40 -6.78 -1.39 -3.16
C MET A 40 -5.56 -0.52 -2.77
N VAL A 41 -4.84 0.06 -3.74
CA VAL A 41 -3.74 0.98 -3.46
C VAL A 41 -4.25 2.24 -2.77
N VAL A 42 -5.38 2.80 -3.20
CA VAL A 42 -5.99 3.97 -2.55
C VAL A 42 -6.39 3.66 -1.11
N GLU A 43 -7.03 2.51 -0.87
CA GLU A 43 -7.39 2.07 0.48
C GLU A 43 -6.15 1.87 1.37
N MET A 44 -5.09 1.25 0.85
CA MET A 44 -3.83 1.07 1.58
C MET A 44 -3.17 2.41 1.93
N ASN A 45 -3.15 3.37 1.00
CA ASN A 45 -2.62 4.71 1.28
C ASN A 45 -3.48 5.46 2.31
N SER A 46 -4.81 5.32 2.23
CA SER A 46 -5.71 5.89 3.23
C SER A 46 -5.46 5.30 4.62
N GLU A 47 -5.13 4.02 4.70
CA GLU A 47 -4.83 3.38 5.97
C GLU A 47 -3.51 3.87 6.56
N ILE A 48 -2.45 3.93 5.74
CA ILE A 48 -1.15 4.50 6.16
C ILE A 48 -1.32 5.93 6.67
N ALA A 49 -2.11 6.75 5.98
CA ALA A 49 -2.37 8.13 6.40
C ALA A 49 -3.10 8.21 7.75
N ARG A 50 -4.09 7.32 7.99
CA ARG A 50 -4.77 7.22 9.29
C ARG A 50 -3.79 6.82 10.38
N PHE A 51 -2.99 5.79 10.15
CA PHE A 51 -2.01 5.33 11.12
C PHE A 51 -1.02 6.44 11.52
N ILE A 52 -0.50 7.18 10.54
CA ILE A 52 0.40 8.32 10.80
C ILE A 52 -0.32 9.40 11.62
N SER A 53 -1.55 9.74 11.26
CA SER A 53 -2.35 10.74 11.99
C SER A 53 -2.56 10.33 13.45
N ASP A 54 -2.94 9.08 13.69
CA ASP A 54 -3.18 8.55 15.03
C ASP A 54 -1.89 8.54 15.86
N ARG A 55 -0.76 8.15 15.26
CA ARG A 55 0.54 8.15 15.95
C ARG A 55 1.01 9.56 16.29
N LEU A 56 0.83 10.52 15.39
CA LEU A 56 1.14 11.93 15.64
C LEU A 56 0.33 12.49 16.80
N LYS A 57 -0.97 12.16 16.87
CA LYS A 57 -1.82 12.54 18.01
C LYS A 57 -1.25 11.99 19.32
N GLN A 58 -0.90 10.71 19.36
CA GLN A 58 -0.32 10.09 20.54
C GLN A 58 1.05 10.66 20.92
N ASP A 59 1.88 11.04 19.93
CA ASP A 59 3.16 11.70 20.16
C ASP A 59 2.97 13.06 20.82
N PHE A 60 1.97 13.84 20.40
CA PHE A 60 1.62 15.10 21.06
C PHE A 60 1.10 14.88 22.48
N ASP A 61 0.22 13.89 22.67
CA ASP A 61 -0.32 13.56 24.00
C ASP A 61 0.80 13.10 24.96
N PHE A 62 1.78 12.34 24.45
CA PHE A 62 2.97 11.95 25.21
C PHE A 62 3.85 13.14 25.57
N GLN A 63 4.16 14.03 24.60
CA GLN A 63 4.94 15.23 24.86
C GLN A 63 4.25 16.18 25.86
N ALA A 64 2.93 16.32 25.77
CA ALA A 64 2.16 17.10 26.72
C ALA A 64 2.27 16.54 28.15
N GLN A 65 2.14 15.22 28.31
CA GLN A 65 2.32 14.55 29.60
C GLN A 65 3.77 14.67 30.11
N LEU A 66 4.75 14.56 29.21
CA LEU A 66 6.17 14.68 29.52
C LEU A 66 6.51 16.05 30.13
N LEU A 67 6.00 17.13 29.52
CA LEU A 67 6.22 18.50 29.99
C LEU A 67 5.59 18.79 31.36
N GLN A 68 4.54 18.06 31.73
CA GLN A 68 3.84 18.21 33.01
C GLN A 68 4.41 17.29 34.11
N CYS A 69 5.19 16.27 33.73
CA CYS A 69 5.72 15.28 34.66
C CYS A 69 6.86 15.87 35.51
N ARG A 70 6.72 15.80 36.84
CA ARG A 70 7.74 16.25 37.80
C ARG A 70 8.35 15.12 38.62
N ASP A 71 7.86 13.89 38.45
CA ASP A 71 8.32 12.71 39.18
C ASP A 71 9.15 11.80 38.24
N PRO A 72 10.43 11.54 38.55
CA PRO A 72 11.27 10.62 37.79
C PRO A 72 10.71 9.19 37.67
N ALA A 73 9.99 8.70 38.67
CA ALA A 73 9.39 7.36 38.62
C ALA A 73 8.21 7.34 37.62
N ALA A 74 7.30 8.31 37.73
CA ALA A 74 6.21 8.49 36.77
C ALA A 74 6.70 8.73 35.33
N LEU A 75 7.82 9.44 35.15
CA LEU A 75 8.45 9.65 33.84
C LEU A 75 8.85 8.32 33.19
N ARG A 76 9.50 7.44 33.96
CA ARG A 76 9.92 6.12 33.45
C ARG A 76 8.72 5.28 33.03
N GLU A 77 7.66 5.30 33.83
CA GLU A 77 6.43 4.58 33.51
C GLU A 77 5.77 5.11 32.23
N LEU A 78 5.71 6.44 32.08
CA LEU A 78 5.19 7.10 30.88
C LEU A 78 5.96 6.69 29.61
N GLN A 79 7.29 6.69 29.66
CA GLN A 79 8.14 6.26 28.56
C GLN A 79 7.96 4.78 28.22
N CYS A 80 7.88 3.91 29.24
CA CYS A 80 7.67 2.48 29.03
C CYS A 80 6.31 2.20 28.36
N ARG A 81 5.23 2.86 28.82
CA ARG A 81 3.90 2.72 28.20
C ARG A 81 3.92 3.18 26.75
N PHE A 82 4.47 4.37 26.49
CA PHE A 82 4.56 4.91 25.13
C PHE A 82 5.32 3.98 24.17
N MET A 83 6.47 3.45 24.59
CA MET A 83 7.25 2.52 23.76
C MET A 83 6.52 1.20 23.51
N LYS A 84 5.86 0.66 24.54
CA LYS A 84 5.08 -0.57 24.42
C LYS A 84 3.92 -0.38 23.44
N GLU A 85 3.14 0.68 23.61
CA GLU A 85 2.01 1.01 22.75
C GLU A 85 2.45 1.23 21.30
N ALA A 86 3.54 1.98 21.09
CA ALA A 86 4.09 2.17 19.76
C ALA A 86 4.45 0.84 19.09
N PHE A 87 5.15 -0.05 19.81
CA PHE A 87 5.52 -1.36 19.27
C PHE A 87 4.31 -2.21 18.89
N GLU A 88 3.31 -2.29 19.78
CA GLU A 88 2.06 -3.02 19.53
C GLU A 88 1.33 -2.49 18.31
N GLN A 89 1.24 -1.16 18.17
CA GLN A 89 0.59 -0.51 17.04
C GLN A 89 1.33 -0.75 15.72
N TYR A 90 2.66 -0.59 15.66
CA TYR A 90 3.42 -0.86 14.45
C TYR A 90 3.31 -2.33 14.02
N SER A 91 3.33 -3.25 14.98
CA SER A 91 3.16 -4.68 14.71
C SER A 91 1.77 -4.97 14.13
N ALA A 92 0.72 -4.44 14.77
CA ALA A 92 -0.65 -4.59 14.31
C ALA A 92 -0.86 -3.99 12.91
N GLU A 93 -0.33 -2.79 12.67
CA GLU A 93 -0.47 -2.09 11.40
C GLU A 93 0.26 -2.83 10.27
N THR A 94 1.49 -3.30 10.53
CA THR A 94 2.22 -4.14 9.56
C THR A 94 1.43 -5.39 9.20
N GLY A 95 0.84 -6.05 10.19
CA GLY A 95 -0.03 -7.22 9.97
C GLY A 95 -1.28 -6.88 9.15
N LYS A 96 -1.86 -5.70 9.36
CA LYS A 96 -3.02 -5.20 8.60
C LYS A 96 -2.66 -4.93 7.14
N LEU A 97 -1.58 -4.18 6.89
CA LEU A 97 -1.10 -3.88 5.54
C LEU A 97 -0.73 -5.16 4.77
N PHE A 98 -0.11 -6.14 5.44
CA PHE A 98 0.19 -7.43 4.83
C PHE A 98 -1.08 -8.18 4.37
N LYS A 99 -2.13 -8.18 5.20
CA LYS A 99 -3.43 -8.75 4.84
C LYS A 99 -4.08 -8.02 3.66
N MET A 100 -4.06 -6.68 3.67
CA MET A 100 -4.59 -5.86 2.57
C MET A 100 -3.85 -6.16 1.26
N ASN A 101 -2.52 -6.27 1.30
CA ASN A 101 -1.72 -6.59 0.13
C ASN A 101 -2.00 -8.01 -0.42
N ASN A 102 -2.12 -9.01 0.46
CA ASN A 102 -2.48 -10.36 0.03
C ASN A 102 -3.89 -10.39 -0.59
N ALA A 103 -4.86 -9.71 0.02
CA ALA A 103 -6.21 -9.59 -0.54
C ALA A 103 -6.20 -8.92 -1.92
N ALA A 104 -5.39 -7.87 -2.09
CA ALA A 104 -5.22 -7.20 -3.38
C ALA A 104 -4.64 -8.15 -4.44
N LEU A 105 -3.60 -8.90 -4.08
CA LEU A 105 -2.99 -9.91 -4.96
C LEU A 105 -3.98 -11.01 -5.33
N ASP A 106 -4.74 -11.54 -4.37
CA ASP A 106 -5.73 -12.60 -4.61
C ASP A 106 -6.85 -12.11 -5.53
N ALA A 107 -7.34 -10.88 -5.32
CA ALA A 107 -8.38 -10.27 -6.14
C ALA A 107 -7.93 -10.03 -7.59
N VAL A 108 -6.67 -9.64 -7.77
CA VAL A 108 -6.11 -9.32 -9.09
C VAL A 108 -5.67 -10.56 -9.86
N THR A 109 -5.17 -11.59 -9.18
CA THR A 109 -4.64 -12.82 -9.80
C THR A 109 -5.66 -13.96 -9.84
N GLY A 110 -6.77 -13.86 -9.12
CA GLY A 110 -7.77 -14.93 -9.00
C GLY A 110 -7.33 -16.10 -8.12
N ARG A 111 -6.17 -16.01 -7.44
CA ARG A 111 -5.57 -17.08 -6.61
C ARG A 111 -6.49 -17.61 -5.49
N GLY A 112 -7.51 -16.86 -5.10
CA GLY A 112 -8.48 -17.26 -4.06
C GLY A 112 -9.77 -17.92 -4.55
N LYS A 113 -9.94 -18.19 -5.85
CA LYS A 113 -11.20 -18.76 -6.40
C LYS A 113 -11.26 -20.30 -6.43
N ASP A 114 -10.16 -20.99 -6.13
CA ASP A 114 -10.04 -22.45 -6.22
C ASP A 114 -9.99 -23.15 -4.85
N SER A 115 -10.56 -22.55 -3.79
CA SER A 115 -10.65 -23.13 -2.44
C SER A 115 -12.09 -23.19 -1.93
#